data_AF-A0A1G5AX10-F1
#
_entry.id   AF-A0A1G5AX10-F1
#
_cell.length_a   1.000
_cell.length_b   1.000
_cell.length_c   1.000
_cell.angle_alpha   90.00
_cell.angle_beta   90.00
_cell.angle_gamma   90.00
#
_symmetry.space_group_name_H-M   'P 1'
#
loop_
_entity.id
_entity.type
_entity.pdbx_description
1 polymer ?
#
loop_
_entity_poly.entity_id
_entity_poly.type
_entity_poly.pdbx_seq_one_letter_code
_entity_poly.pdbx_strand_id
1 'polypeptide(L)'
;MLAVGLQGSPRKGGNNNHTLGLFLDRLKSRGFQTETLPIPQMKFAFCIGCGSCEKSGWCIFEDDYALKIAPMLRRAEVVVMASPVYFYGPSGQLKSAMDRGQMFWSRKYRLKLSDPGKKRRRGYILSSAATHGDDLFTSFVLNARYFFDAIDATYAGALTFRGAEGKGVLAGRADTEKRVYAAADLAAGPLFPPKHHILFVCRDGAVKSRIAWALAMALSPSTIWVSHAGTEPGAHLKVRCDAWMERKKTDIRYIPIFDLNESLDTFSPNLIVDMDGSLTDNPMATADITWDLPASPPENDDEAMALIRQVETRVRKLLASL
;
A
#
# COMPACT_ATOMS: atom_id res chain seq x y z
N MET A 1 -9.77 0.08 4.07
CA MET A 1 -8.67 -0.29 3.14
C MET A 1 -8.20 0.95 2.43
N LEU A 2 -7.04 0.93 1.76
CA LEU A 2 -6.50 2.02 0.97
C LEU A 2 -6.40 1.65 -0.51
N ALA A 3 -6.87 2.55 -1.37
CA ALA A 3 -6.64 2.55 -2.81
C ALA A 3 -5.80 3.77 -3.20
N VAL A 4 -4.72 3.55 -3.94
CA VAL A 4 -3.79 4.60 -4.39
C VAL A 4 -3.79 4.68 -5.91
N GLY A 5 -4.04 5.87 -6.44
CA GLY A 5 -3.94 6.19 -7.85
C GLY A 5 -2.61 6.84 -8.20
N LEU A 6 -1.78 6.17 -8.99
CA LEU A 6 -0.60 6.75 -9.64
C LEU A 6 -1.05 7.50 -10.89
N GLN A 7 -1.28 8.80 -10.77
CA GLN A 7 -1.72 9.65 -11.86
C GLN A 7 -0.51 10.06 -12.70
N GLY A 8 -0.37 9.50 -13.90
CA GLY A 8 0.76 9.72 -14.81
C GLY A 8 0.53 10.80 -15.87
N SER A 9 -0.69 11.33 -16.01
CA SER A 9 -0.95 12.33 -17.07
C SER A 9 -0.46 13.73 -16.65
N PRO A 10 0.47 14.36 -17.39
CA PRO A 10 0.87 15.74 -17.10
C PRO A 10 -0.23 16.76 -17.40
N ARG A 11 -1.29 16.36 -18.14
CA ARG A 11 -2.41 17.21 -18.48
C ARG A 11 -3.40 17.29 -17.30
N LYS A 12 -3.46 18.45 -16.65
CA LYS A 12 -4.48 18.74 -15.62
C LYS A 12 -5.89 18.60 -16.21
N GLY A 13 -6.77 17.86 -15.53
CA GLY A 13 -8.14 17.61 -15.99
C GLY A 13 -8.22 16.85 -17.33
N GLY A 14 -7.22 16.02 -17.64
CA GLY A 14 -7.23 15.15 -18.83
C GLY A 14 -8.03 13.86 -18.63
N ASN A 15 -8.17 13.08 -19.71
CA ASN A 15 -8.93 11.82 -19.73
C ASN A 15 -8.56 10.86 -18.59
N ASN A 16 -7.26 10.62 -18.37
CA ASN A 16 -6.79 9.71 -17.31
C ASN A 16 -6.97 10.27 -15.90
N ASN A 17 -7.00 11.59 -15.73
CA ASN A 17 -7.31 12.21 -14.44
C ASN A 17 -8.81 12.01 -14.12
N HIS A 18 -9.68 12.22 -15.10
CA HIS A 18 -11.11 12.00 -14.96
C HIS A 18 -11.46 10.54 -14.68
N THR A 19 -10.93 9.59 -15.46
CA THR A 19 -11.21 8.17 -15.23
C THR A 19 -10.62 7.67 -13.91
N LEU A 20 -9.47 8.19 -13.47
CA LEU A 20 -8.94 7.87 -12.15
C LEU A 20 -9.86 8.40 -11.03
N GLY A 21 -10.37 9.62 -11.16
CA GLY A 21 -11.32 10.20 -10.19
C GLY A 21 -12.54 9.31 -10.02
N LEU A 22 -13.22 8.98 -11.12
CA LEU A 22 -14.38 8.07 -11.11
C LEU A 22 -14.05 6.69 -10.48
N PHE A 23 -12.87 6.14 -10.79
CA PHE A 23 -12.45 4.85 -10.27
C PHE A 23 -12.27 4.89 -8.75
N LEU A 24 -11.59 5.92 -8.26
CA LEU A 24 -11.37 6.11 -6.83
C LEU A 24 -12.69 6.46 -6.12
N ASP A 25 -13.53 7.32 -6.68
CA ASP A 25 -14.85 7.63 -6.10
C ASP A 25 -15.71 6.37 -5.94
N ARG A 26 -15.66 5.45 -6.92
CA ARG A 26 -16.32 4.15 -6.79
C ARG A 26 -15.75 3.35 -5.62
N LEU A 27 -14.43 3.23 -5.49
CA LEU A 27 -13.82 2.54 -4.36
C LEU A 27 -14.13 3.23 -3.02
N LYS A 28 -14.20 4.56 -2.99
CA LYS A 28 -14.58 5.34 -1.81
C LYS A 28 -16.01 5.04 -1.37
N SER A 29 -16.95 4.94 -2.31
CA SER A 29 -18.34 4.51 -2.03
C SER A 29 -18.40 3.08 -1.47
N ARG A 30 -17.35 2.29 -1.69
CA ARG A 30 -17.13 0.95 -1.14
C ARG A 30 -16.22 1.01 0.10
N GLY A 31 -16.19 2.09 0.87
CA GLY A 31 -15.45 2.15 2.14
C GLY A 31 -13.91 2.06 2.02
N PHE A 32 -13.34 2.20 0.82
CA PHE A 32 -11.91 2.45 0.69
C PHE A 32 -11.61 3.90 1.03
N GLN A 33 -10.47 4.11 1.65
CA GLN A 33 -9.77 5.37 1.54
C GLN A 33 -9.11 5.45 0.19
N THR A 34 -9.03 6.65 -0.35
CA THR A 34 -8.53 6.87 -1.70
C THR A 34 -7.57 8.02 -1.72
N GLU A 35 -6.39 7.79 -2.28
CA GLU A 35 -5.36 8.82 -2.44
C GLU A 35 -4.91 8.87 -3.90
N THR A 36 -4.77 10.08 -4.43
CA THR A 36 -4.19 10.30 -5.77
C THR A 36 -2.79 10.86 -5.63
N LEU A 37 -1.80 10.14 -6.16
CA LEU A 37 -0.43 10.62 -6.28
C LEU A 37 -0.22 11.25 -7.67
N PRO A 38 -0.08 12.59 -7.75
CA PRO A 38 0.11 13.31 -9.00
C PRO A 38 1.57 13.20 -9.44
N ILE A 39 1.94 12.06 -10.06
CA ILE A 39 3.34 11.68 -10.34
C ILE A 39 4.12 12.77 -11.10
N PRO A 40 3.58 13.44 -12.14
CA PRO A 40 4.28 14.51 -12.83
C PRO A 40 4.63 15.73 -11.97
N GLN A 41 4.01 15.90 -10.81
CA GLN A 41 4.22 17.02 -9.89
C GLN A 41 5.13 16.66 -8.70
N MET A 42 5.43 15.38 -8.51
CA MET A 42 6.28 14.91 -7.41
C MET A 42 7.76 15.06 -7.77
N LYS A 43 8.58 15.40 -6.78
CA LYS A 43 10.02 15.63 -6.94
C LYS A 43 10.80 14.38 -6.55
N PHE A 44 11.15 13.57 -7.55
CA PHE A 44 11.98 12.38 -7.36
C PHE A 44 12.90 12.14 -8.56
N ALA A 45 14.05 11.51 -8.30
CA ALA A 45 15.01 11.14 -9.33
C ALA A 45 14.62 9.80 -10.00
N PHE A 46 14.94 9.67 -11.29
CA PHE A 46 14.83 8.39 -11.99
C PHE A 46 15.81 7.36 -11.41
N CYS A 47 15.52 6.07 -11.61
CA CYS A 47 16.44 5.02 -11.21
C CYS A 47 17.74 5.09 -12.02
N ILE A 48 18.89 5.22 -11.35
CA ILE A 48 20.20 5.30 -11.99
C ILE A 48 20.92 3.94 -12.07
N GLY A 49 20.26 2.85 -11.69
CA GLY A 49 20.85 1.51 -11.74
C GLY A 49 22.04 1.29 -10.78
N CYS A 50 22.11 2.03 -9.67
CA CYS A 50 23.28 1.97 -8.77
C CYS A 50 23.43 0.65 -7.97
N GLY A 51 22.43 -0.23 -7.98
CA GLY A 51 22.48 -1.53 -7.31
C GLY A 51 22.47 -1.50 -5.78
N SER A 52 22.44 -0.33 -5.13
CA SER A 52 22.47 -0.24 -3.65
C SER A 52 21.32 -1.03 -2.99
N CYS A 53 20.11 -0.94 -3.57
CA CYS A 53 18.93 -1.64 -3.06
C CYS A 53 19.04 -3.17 -3.11
N GLU A 54 19.93 -3.74 -3.93
CA GLU A 54 20.17 -5.18 -3.97
C GLU A 54 20.89 -5.69 -2.72
N LYS A 55 21.68 -4.82 -2.08
CA LYS A 55 22.45 -5.14 -0.87
C LYS A 55 21.71 -4.68 0.38
N SER A 56 21.30 -3.40 0.42
CA SER A 56 20.73 -2.75 1.59
C SER A 56 19.20 -2.91 1.70
N GLY A 57 18.53 -3.24 0.58
CA GLY A 57 17.09 -3.16 0.48
C GLY A 57 16.54 -1.73 0.51
N TRP A 58 17.40 -0.71 0.39
CA TRP A 58 17.06 0.71 0.39
C TRP A 58 17.42 1.38 -0.93
N CYS A 59 16.58 2.32 -1.36
CA CYS A 59 17.01 3.31 -2.33
C CYS A 59 17.91 4.33 -1.64
N ILE A 60 18.93 4.81 -2.33
CA ILE A 60 19.84 5.87 -1.83
C ILE A 60 19.22 7.26 -1.87
N PHE A 61 18.12 7.43 -2.62
CA PHE A 61 17.47 8.71 -2.80
C PHE A 61 16.43 8.94 -1.71
N GLU A 62 16.56 10.06 -0.99
CA GLU A 62 15.62 10.54 0.01
C GLU A 62 14.72 11.62 -0.61
N ASP A 63 13.84 11.21 -1.51
CA ASP A 63 12.97 12.08 -2.30
C ASP A 63 11.49 11.70 -2.18
N ASP A 64 10.59 12.38 -2.91
CA ASP A 64 9.14 12.12 -2.81
C ASP A 64 8.78 10.65 -3.11
N TYR A 65 9.61 9.92 -3.86
CA TYR A 65 9.39 8.48 -4.07
C TYR A 65 9.59 7.70 -2.77
N ALA A 66 10.72 7.92 -2.08
CA ALA A 66 11.01 7.24 -0.82
C ALA A 66 10.06 7.67 0.31
N LEU A 67 9.71 8.96 0.36
CA LEU A 67 8.93 9.56 1.45
C LEU A 67 7.42 9.41 1.28
N LYS A 68 6.90 9.33 0.05
CA LYS A 68 5.44 9.32 -0.21
C LYS A 68 4.99 8.13 -1.07
N ILE A 69 5.61 7.93 -2.23
CA ILE A 69 5.15 6.90 -3.18
C ILE A 69 5.31 5.50 -2.58
N ALA A 70 6.51 5.16 -2.10
CA ALA A 70 6.80 3.84 -1.57
C ALA A 70 5.96 3.46 -0.34
N PRO A 71 5.76 4.35 0.66
CA PRO A 71 4.85 4.07 1.76
C PRO A 71 3.40 3.84 1.33
N MET A 72 2.89 4.65 0.41
CA MET A 72 1.53 4.49 -0.11
C MET A 72 1.35 3.17 -0.85
N LEU A 73 2.34 2.76 -1.66
CA LEU A 73 2.32 1.46 -2.35
C LEU A 73 2.30 0.28 -1.36
N ARG A 74 3.04 0.37 -0.25
CA ARG A 74 3.05 -0.69 0.77
C ARG A 74 1.74 -0.78 1.56
N ARG A 75 1.11 0.37 1.85
CA ARG A 75 -0.16 0.40 2.58
C ARG A 75 -1.34 -0.02 1.71
N ALA A 76 -1.32 0.32 0.42
CA ALA A 76 -2.47 0.12 -0.46
C ALA A 76 -2.80 -1.35 -0.70
N GLU A 77 -4.09 -1.68 -0.64
CA GLU A 77 -4.68 -2.92 -1.16
C GLU A 77 -5.00 -2.81 -2.65
N VAL A 78 -5.27 -1.61 -3.17
CA VAL A 78 -5.47 -1.39 -4.61
C VAL A 78 -4.51 -0.31 -5.10
N VAL A 79 -3.71 -0.64 -6.11
CA VAL A 79 -2.83 0.31 -6.81
C VAL A 79 -3.32 0.47 -8.25
N VAL A 80 -3.70 1.68 -8.62
CA VAL A 80 -4.16 2.00 -9.98
C VAL A 80 -3.14 2.86 -10.68
N MET A 81 -2.73 2.48 -11.88
CA MET A 81 -1.94 3.33 -12.76
C MET A 81 -2.84 3.99 -13.78
N ALA A 82 -2.92 5.32 -13.77
CA ALA A 82 -3.70 6.09 -14.72
C ALA A 82 -2.78 6.95 -15.59
N SER A 83 -2.51 6.52 -16.82
CA SER A 83 -1.55 7.21 -17.71
C SER A 83 -2.01 7.23 -19.16
N PRO A 84 -1.73 8.32 -19.91
CA PRO A 84 -1.84 8.28 -21.36
C PRO A 84 -0.79 7.33 -21.93
N VAL A 85 -0.99 6.95 -23.19
CA VAL A 85 0.06 6.31 -23.99
C VAL A 85 0.83 7.38 -24.76
N TYR A 86 2.14 7.48 -24.52
CA TYR A 86 3.08 8.29 -25.29
C TYR A 86 4.10 7.35 -25.92
N PHE A 87 4.20 7.35 -27.26
CA PHE A 87 5.06 6.43 -28.01
C PHE A 87 4.92 4.96 -27.55
N TYR A 88 3.68 4.47 -27.47
CA TYR A 88 3.31 3.09 -27.05
C TYR A 88 3.62 2.73 -25.58
N GLY A 89 4.30 3.59 -24.83
CA GLY A 89 4.55 3.41 -23.39
C GLY A 89 3.65 4.28 -22.50
N PRO A 90 3.69 4.08 -21.18
CA PRO A 90 3.16 5.07 -20.24
C PRO A 90 3.93 6.40 -20.36
N SER A 91 3.43 7.45 -19.72
CA SER A 91 4.18 8.70 -19.58
C SER A 91 5.57 8.46 -19.00
N GLY A 92 6.58 9.23 -19.45
CA GLY A 92 7.95 9.12 -18.94
C GLY A 92 8.02 9.28 -17.41
N GLN A 93 7.23 10.20 -16.85
CA GLN A 93 7.17 10.44 -15.40
C GLN A 93 6.69 9.20 -14.64
N LEU A 94 5.58 8.58 -15.08
CA LEU A 94 5.11 7.33 -14.49
C LEU A 94 6.13 6.21 -14.66
N LYS A 95 6.76 6.10 -15.84
CA LYS A 95 7.79 5.10 -16.09
C LYS A 95 8.99 5.25 -15.16
N SER A 96 9.43 6.48 -14.89
CA SER A 96 10.50 6.75 -13.92
C SER A 96 10.12 6.32 -12.49
N ALA A 97 8.87 6.51 -12.08
CA ALA A 97 8.37 5.99 -10.80
C ALA A 97 8.31 4.45 -10.80
N MET A 98 7.92 3.82 -11.93
CA MET A 98 7.93 2.37 -12.07
C MET A 98 9.35 1.80 -11.95
N ASP A 99 10.34 2.43 -12.56
CA ASP A 99 11.74 1.98 -12.53
C ASP A 99 12.37 2.06 -11.14
N ARG A 100 11.92 3.02 -10.32
CA ARG A 100 12.26 3.06 -8.89
C ARG A 100 11.70 1.87 -8.10
N GLY A 101 10.71 1.17 -8.65
CA GLY A 101 10.19 -0.10 -8.13
C GLY A 101 11.22 -1.23 -8.09
N GLN A 102 12.39 -1.05 -8.73
CA GLN A 102 13.55 -1.95 -8.60
C GLN A 102 13.90 -2.24 -7.13
N MET A 103 13.67 -1.30 -6.21
CA MET A 103 13.92 -1.54 -4.79
C MET A 103 12.97 -2.61 -4.21
N PHE A 104 11.70 -2.63 -4.62
CA PHE A 104 10.75 -3.66 -4.19
C PHE A 104 11.09 -5.01 -4.83
N TRP A 105 11.47 -5.00 -6.11
CA TRP A 105 11.97 -6.19 -6.79
C TRP A 105 13.18 -6.80 -6.07
N SER A 106 14.17 -5.99 -5.71
CA SER A 106 15.35 -6.44 -4.98
C SER A 106 14.98 -7.04 -3.62
N ARG A 107 14.06 -6.43 -2.89
CA ARG A 107 13.59 -6.95 -1.60
C ARG A 107 12.92 -8.31 -1.74
N LYS A 108 12.04 -8.47 -2.74
CA LYS A 108 11.35 -9.72 -3.04
C LYS A 108 12.29 -10.81 -3.56
N TYR A 109 13.03 -10.53 -4.63
CA TYR A 109 13.74 -11.55 -5.39
C TYR A 109 15.20 -11.75 -4.97
N ARG A 110 15.90 -10.70 -4.54
CA ARG A 110 17.31 -10.78 -4.12
C ARG A 110 17.43 -11.07 -2.63
N LEU A 111 16.73 -10.29 -1.79
CA LEU A 111 16.77 -10.42 -0.32
C LEU A 111 15.82 -11.49 0.23
N LYS A 112 14.91 -11.99 -0.63
CA LYS A 112 13.91 -13.02 -0.30
C LYS A 112 13.00 -12.61 0.87
N LEU A 113 12.64 -11.33 0.92
CA LEU A 113 11.70 -10.78 1.89
C LEU A 113 10.26 -10.94 1.37
N SER A 114 9.33 -11.14 2.29
CA SER A 114 7.91 -11.29 2.00
C SER A 114 7.11 -10.14 2.57
N ASP A 115 6.43 -9.38 1.71
CA ASP A 115 5.47 -8.36 2.12
C ASP A 115 4.24 -9.01 2.82
N PRO A 116 3.85 -8.55 4.03
CA PRO A 116 2.67 -9.04 4.73
C PRO A 116 1.35 -8.89 3.94
N GLY A 117 1.23 -7.82 3.17
CA GLY A 117 0.07 -7.48 2.34
C GLY A 117 0.04 -8.16 0.97
N LYS A 118 1.04 -8.97 0.60
CA LYS A 118 1.17 -9.58 -0.75
C LYS A 118 -0.06 -10.36 -1.24
N LYS A 119 -0.84 -10.94 -0.32
CA LYS A 119 -2.03 -11.73 -0.65
C LYS A 119 -3.26 -10.85 -0.94
N ARG A 120 -3.20 -9.57 -0.58
CA ARG A 120 -4.33 -8.62 -0.66
C ARG A 120 -4.16 -7.59 -1.77
N ARG A 121 -2.92 -7.22 -2.07
CA ARG A 121 -2.63 -6.12 -2.98
C ARG A 121 -2.98 -6.47 -4.42
N ARG A 122 -3.66 -5.55 -5.10
CA ARG A 122 -4.14 -5.69 -6.49
C ARG A 122 -3.71 -4.49 -7.31
N GLY A 123 -3.33 -4.74 -8.56
CA GLY A 123 -2.88 -3.73 -9.51
C GLY A 123 -3.86 -3.58 -10.68
N TYR A 124 -4.22 -2.35 -11.07
CA TYR A 124 -5.10 -2.09 -12.20
C TYR A 124 -4.59 -0.95 -13.08
N ILE A 125 -4.92 -0.95 -14.37
CA ILE A 125 -4.50 0.09 -15.32
C ILE A 125 -5.72 0.83 -15.87
N LEU A 126 -5.64 2.16 -15.90
CA LEU A 126 -6.53 3.03 -16.66
C LEU A 126 -5.69 3.75 -17.70
N SER A 127 -6.03 3.61 -18.98
CA SER A 127 -5.26 4.27 -20.03
C SER A 127 -6.11 4.75 -21.19
N SER A 128 -5.68 5.84 -21.80
CA SER A 128 -6.33 6.43 -22.97
C SER A 128 -5.29 6.86 -23.99
N ALA A 129 -5.64 6.75 -25.25
CA ALA A 129 -4.77 7.08 -26.37
C ALA A 129 -5.59 7.56 -27.57
N ALA A 130 -4.99 8.41 -28.41
CA ALA A 130 -5.66 9.02 -29.56
C ALA A 130 -5.84 8.03 -30.72
N THR A 131 -4.88 7.14 -30.94
CA THR A 131 -4.88 6.25 -32.11
C THR A 131 -5.63 4.93 -31.85
N HIS A 132 -5.69 4.08 -32.89
CA HIS A 132 -6.46 2.84 -32.89
C HIS A 132 -5.62 1.57 -33.05
N GLY A 133 -4.30 1.65 -33.22
CA GLY A 133 -3.45 0.49 -33.56
C GLY A 133 -3.47 -0.63 -32.51
N ASP A 134 -3.45 -1.89 -32.93
CA ASP A 134 -3.78 -3.04 -32.07
C ASP A 134 -2.92 -3.13 -30.81
N ASP A 135 -1.62 -2.86 -30.92
CA ASP A 135 -0.66 -2.95 -29.81
C ASP A 135 -0.52 -1.70 -28.92
N LEU A 136 -1.42 -0.73 -29.09
CA LEU A 136 -1.31 0.60 -28.47
C LEU A 136 -1.07 0.59 -26.95
N PHE A 137 -1.61 -0.40 -26.25
CA PHE A 137 -1.46 -0.53 -24.79
C PHE A 137 -0.54 -1.67 -24.37
N THR A 138 -0.06 -2.49 -25.32
CA THR A 138 0.68 -3.73 -25.04
C THR A 138 1.93 -3.44 -24.20
N SER A 139 2.75 -2.47 -24.59
CA SER A 139 3.95 -2.11 -23.84
C SER A 139 3.62 -1.59 -22.44
N PHE A 140 2.60 -0.74 -22.27
CA PHE A 140 2.21 -0.29 -20.94
C PHE A 140 1.74 -1.47 -20.05
N VAL A 141 0.90 -2.36 -20.57
CA VAL A 141 0.44 -3.54 -19.83
C VAL A 141 1.62 -4.42 -19.39
N LEU A 142 2.60 -4.67 -20.26
CA LEU A 142 3.78 -5.48 -19.92
C LEU A 142 4.62 -4.82 -18.82
N ASN A 143 4.92 -3.52 -18.95
CA ASN A 143 5.67 -2.77 -17.94
C ASN A 143 4.94 -2.76 -16.58
N ALA A 144 3.63 -2.52 -16.60
CA ALA A 144 2.82 -2.45 -15.40
C ALA A 144 2.69 -3.82 -14.71
N ARG A 145 2.51 -4.92 -15.46
CA ARG A 145 2.48 -6.28 -14.89
C ARG A 145 3.77 -6.61 -14.14
N TYR A 146 4.92 -6.26 -14.71
CA TYR A 146 6.20 -6.48 -14.05
C TYR A 146 6.37 -5.61 -12.80
N PHE A 147 5.96 -4.35 -12.86
CA PHE A 147 5.94 -3.48 -11.68
C PHE A 147 5.01 -4.02 -10.59
N PHE A 148 3.79 -4.43 -10.94
CA PHE A 148 2.84 -4.98 -9.98
C PHE A 148 3.40 -6.23 -9.30
N ASP A 149 4.06 -7.11 -10.05
CA ASP A 149 4.77 -8.24 -9.44
C ASP A 149 5.87 -7.78 -8.46
N ALA A 150 6.67 -6.77 -8.81
CA ALA A 150 7.72 -6.24 -7.92
C ALA A 150 7.16 -5.72 -6.59
N ILE A 151 5.96 -5.13 -6.60
CA ILE A 151 5.29 -4.64 -5.39
C ILE A 151 4.32 -5.65 -4.77
N ASP A 152 4.38 -6.93 -5.14
CA ASP A 152 3.48 -7.98 -4.66
C ASP A 152 1.98 -7.70 -4.88
N ALA A 153 1.65 -7.01 -5.97
CA ALA A 153 0.29 -6.75 -6.41
C ALA A 153 -0.16 -7.74 -7.49
N THR A 154 -1.29 -8.40 -7.28
CA THR A 154 -1.92 -9.24 -8.31
C THR A 154 -2.51 -8.35 -9.41
N TYR A 155 -2.10 -8.57 -10.66
CA TYR A 155 -2.66 -7.82 -11.79
C TYR A 155 -4.13 -8.20 -12.02
N ALA A 156 -5.02 -7.25 -11.77
CA ALA A 156 -6.47 -7.42 -11.84
C ALA A 156 -7.07 -7.02 -13.21
N GLY A 157 -6.32 -6.31 -14.05
CA GLY A 157 -6.73 -5.97 -15.41
C GLY A 157 -6.39 -4.56 -15.85
N ALA A 158 -6.92 -4.18 -17.02
CA ALA A 158 -6.79 -2.86 -17.59
C ALA A 158 -8.10 -2.43 -18.25
N LEU A 159 -8.46 -1.15 -18.07
CA LEU A 159 -9.49 -0.48 -18.85
C LEU A 159 -8.81 0.53 -19.77
N THR A 160 -8.95 0.32 -21.08
CA THR A 160 -8.29 1.13 -22.10
C THR A 160 -9.30 1.82 -23.02
N PHE A 161 -8.96 3.03 -23.45
CA PHE A 161 -9.79 3.86 -24.33
C PHE A 161 -9.00 4.26 -25.57
N ARG A 162 -9.36 3.69 -26.73
CA ARG A 162 -8.87 4.09 -28.06
C ARG A 162 -9.66 5.29 -28.59
N GLY A 163 -9.07 6.04 -29.53
CA GLY A 163 -9.74 7.19 -30.14
C GLY A 163 -10.05 8.31 -29.16
N ALA A 164 -9.38 8.38 -28.01
CA ALA A 164 -9.59 9.40 -26.98
C ALA A 164 -8.75 10.65 -27.26
N GLU A 165 -8.92 11.20 -28.47
CA GLU A 165 -8.23 12.40 -28.92
C GLU A 165 -8.84 13.65 -28.26
N GLY A 166 -8.01 14.62 -27.89
CA GLY A 166 -8.47 15.81 -27.17
C GLY A 166 -8.58 15.64 -25.65
N LYS A 167 -8.66 16.77 -24.94
CA LYS A 167 -8.74 16.82 -23.48
C LYS A 167 -10.19 16.65 -23.03
N GLY A 168 -10.44 15.74 -22.09
CA GLY A 168 -11.73 15.62 -21.42
C GLY A 168 -12.81 14.89 -22.21
N VAL A 169 -12.50 14.36 -23.40
CA VAL A 169 -13.49 13.67 -24.25
C VAL A 169 -14.13 12.46 -23.58
N LEU A 170 -13.45 11.80 -22.64
CA LEU A 170 -14.04 10.68 -21.90
C LEU A 170 -15.14 11.12 -20.94
N ALA A 171 -15.14 12.37 -20.45
CA ALA A 171 -16.20 12.87 -19.59
C ALA A 171 -17.54 13.01 -20.32
N GLY A 172 -17.52 13.21 -21.65
CA GLY A 172 -18.73 13.30 -22.47
C GLY A 172 -19.21 11.96 -23.04
N ARG A 173 -18.49 10.84 -22.82
CA ARG A 173 -18.88 9.52 -23.33
C ARG A 173 -19.80 8.81 -22.36
N ALA A 174 -21.01 8.48 -22.81
CA ALA A 174 -22.06 7.89 -21.99
C ALA A 174 -21.68 6.57 -21.27
N ASP A 175 -20.75 5.78 -21.81
CA ASP A 175 -20.34 4.50 -21.25
C ASP A 175 -19.15 4.58 -20.28
N THR A 176 -18.47 5.74 -20.18
CA THR A 176 -17.21 5.86 -19.43
C THR A 176 -17.39 5.55 -17.96
N GLU A 177 -18.36 6.18 -17.30
CA GLU A 177 -18.61 5.98 -15.86
C GLU A 177 -18.93 4.51 -15.56
N LYS A 178 -19.90 3.94 -16.28
CA LYS A 178 -20.29 2.53 -16.12
C LYS A 178 -19.10 1.58 -16.24
N ARG A 179 -18.24 1.79 -17.25
CA ARG A 179 -17.05 0.95 -17.47
C ARG A 179 -15.99 1.14 -16.39
N VAL A 180 -15.76 2.38 -15.96
CA VAL A 180 -14.80 2.70 -14.91
C VAL A 180 -15.26 2.13 -13.56
N TYR A 181 -16.55 2.19 -13.25
CA TYR A 181 -17.10 1.61 -12.02
C TYR A 181 -17.00 0.09 -12.01
N ALA A 182 -17.30 -0.57 -13.13
CA ALA A 182 -17.10 -2.01 -13.26
C ALA A 182 -15.61 -2.41 -13.11
N ALA A 183 -14.70 -1.59 -13.65
CA ALA A 183 -13.26 -1.79 -13.48
C ALA A 183 -12.81 -1.62 -12.01
N ALA A 184 -13.34 -0.63 -11.30
CA ALA A 184 -13.07 -0.44 -9.87
C ALA A 184 -13.57 -1.61 -9.03
N ASP A 185 -14.78 -2.10 -9.29
CA ASP A 185 -15.34 -3.28 -8.61
C ASP A 185 -14.49 -4.54 -8.86
N LEU A 186 -14.02 -4.75 -10.09
CA LEU A 186 -13.10 -5.85 -10.42
C LEU A 186 -11.74 -5.72 -9.72
N ALA A 187 -11.23 -4.49 -9.60
CA ALA A 187 -9.95 -4.22 -8.95
C ALA A 187 -10.01 -4.43 -7.44
N ALA A 188 -11.12 -4.08 -6.77
CA ALA A 188 -11.33 -4.39 -5.35
C ALA A 188 -11.32 -5.91 -5.09
N GLY A 189 -11.89 -6.69 -6.01
CA GLY A 189 -11.92 -8.15 -5.90
C GLY A 189 -12.73 -8.65 -4.69
N PRO A 190 -12.52 -9.90 -4.25
CA PRO A 190 -13.31 -10.53 -3.19
C PRO A 190 -12.92 -10.09 -1.76
N LEU A 191 -11.95 -9.18 -1.62
CA LEU A 191 -11.37 -8.78 -0.33
C LEU A 191 -12.21 -7.72 0.42
N PHE A 192 -13.36 -7.34 -0.13
CA PHE A 192 -14.20 -6.26 0.38
C PHE A 192 -15.69 -6.68 0.51
N PRO A 193 -16.40 -6.28 1.60
CA PRO A 193 -15.87 -5.71 2.83
C PRO A 193 -15.28 -6.79 3.76
N PRO A 194 -14.15 -6.52 4.44
CA PRO A 194 -13.66 -7.38 5.49
C PRO A 194 -14.63 -7.31 6.69
N LYS A 195 -14.77 -8.43 7.40
CA LYS A 195 -15.70 -8.55 8.55
C LYS A 195 -15.13 -7.88 9.81
N HIS A 196 -13.82 -8.02 10.01
CA HIS A 196 -13.14 -7.57 11.23
C HIS A 196 -12.14 -6.46 10.92
N HIS A 197 -12.22 -5.36 11.63
CA HIS A 197 -11.32 -4.22 11.54
C HIS A 197 -10.53 -4.10 12.84
N ILE A 198 -9.30 -4.60 12.83
CA ILE A 198 -8.47 -4.75 14.03
C ILE A 198 -7.45 -3.62 14.08
N LEU A 199 -7.43 -2.86 15.17
CA LEU A 199 -6.38 -1.89 15.47
C LEU A 199 -5.52 -2.41 16.62
N PHE A 200 -4.25 -2.67 16.32
CA PHE A 200 -3.26 -2.96 17.36
C PHE A 200 -2.65 -1.65 17.88
N VAL A 201 -2.68 -1.43 19.19
CA VAL A 201 -2.15 -0.21 19.81
C VAL A 201 -1.08 -0.61 20.82
N CYS A 202 0.02 0.12 20.84
CA CYS A 202 0.99 0.08 21.91
C CYS A 202 1.56 1.47 22.13
N ARG A 203 2.36 1.70 23.18
CA ARG A 203 2.88 3.05 23.45
C ARG A 203 3.69 3.60 22.28
N ASP A 204 4.73 2.88 21.86
CA ASP A 204 5.68 3.35 20.83
C ASP A 204 5.15 3.29 19.39
N GLY A 205 4.13 2.48 19.11
CA GLY A 205 3.58 2.23 17.76
C GLY A 205 4.54 1.65 16.72
N ALA A 206 5.82 1.47 17.05
CA ALA A 206 6.92 1.26 16.13
C ALA A 206 7.39 -0.21 16.09
N VAL A 207 7.14 -0.95 17.18
CA VAL A 207 7.60 -2.33 17.38
C VAL A 207 6.41 -3.28 17.47
N LYS A 208 5.71 -3.31 18.61
CA LYS A 208 4.75 -4.36 18.96
C LYS A 208 3.54 -4.37 18.02
N SER A 209 2.88 -3.22 17.87
CA SER A 209 1.70 -3.08 17.03
C SER A 209 1.99 -3.30 15.54
N ARG A 210 3.16 -2.87 15.05
CA ARG A 210 3.63 -3.15 13.68
C ARG A 210 3.90 -4.63 13.44
N ILE A 211 4.51 -5.33 14.40
CA ILE A 211 4.72 -6.77 14.34
C ILE A 211 3.36 -7.49 14.30
N ALA A 212 2.44 -7.14 15.21
CA ALA A 212 1.12 -7.74 15.26
C ALA A 212 0.35 -7.54 13.95
N TRP A 213 0.39 -6.32 13.41
CA TRP A 213 -0.14 -5.99 12.09
C TRP A 213 0.44 -6.89 11.00
N ALA A 214 1.78 -6.99 10.92
CA ALA A 214 2.45 -7.78 9.89
C ALA A 214 2.08 -9.27 9.97
N LEU A 215 2.04 -9.83 11.18
CA LEU A 215 1.66 -11.21 11.41
C LEU A 215 0.19 -11.45 11.05
N ALA A 216 -0.72 -10.56 11.48
CA ALA A 216 -2.14 -10.69 11.19
C ALA A 216 -2.42 -10.64 9.68
N MET A 217 -1.79 -9.70 8.98
CA MET A 217 -1.87 -9.56 7.52
C MET A 217 -1.35 -10.81 6.79
N ALA A 218 -0.27 -11.42 7.28
CA ALA A 218 0.30 -12.62 6.67
C ALA A 218 -0.56 -13.89 6.89
N LEU A 219 -1.17 -14.01 8.07
CA LEU A 219 -1.90 -15.19 8.53
C LEU A 219 -3.33 -15.29 7.99
N SER A 220 -4.09 -14.19 7.97
CA SER A 220 -5.49 -14.20 7.54
C SER A 220 -5.84 -12.97 6.69
N PRO A 221 -5.52 -12.95 5.39
CA PRO A 221 -5.60 -11.74 4.57
C PRO A 221 -7.01 -11.38 4.08
N SER A 222 -7.97 -12.30 4.03
CA SER A 222 -9.24 -12.08 3.30
C SER A 222 -10.40 -11.61 4.16
N THR A 223 -10.40 -11.90 5.46
CA THR A 223 -11.54 -11.63 6.35
C THR A 223 -11.34 -10.47 7.30
N ILE A 224 -10.09 -9.99 7.43
CA ILE A 224 -9.73 -8.92 8.36
C ILE A 224 -9.08 -7.75 7.60
N TRP A 225 -9.29 -6.55 8.14
CA TRP A 225 -8.51 -5.36 7.83
C TRP A 225 -7.78 -4.95 9.11
N VAL A 226 -6.48 -4.72 9.01
CA VAL A 226 -5.63 -4.52 10.18
C VAL A 226 -4.88 -3.22 10.03
N SER A 227 -4.83 -2.44 11.10
CA SER A 227 -3.94 -1.29 11.27
C SER A 227 -3.16 -1.40 12.58
N HIS A 228 -2.24 -0.47 12.78
CA HIS A 228 -1.47 -0.33 14.00
C HIS A 228 -1.31 1.14 14.37
N ALA A 229 -1.14 1.44 15.65
CA ALA A 229 -0.91 2.79 16.14
C ALA A 229 0.05 2.84 17.34
N GLY A 230 0.59 4.02 17.58
CA GLY A 230 1.29 4.42 18.80
C GLY A 230 0.55 5.52 19.55
N THR A 231 0.50 5.48 20.88
CA THR A 231 0.06 6.64 21.69
C THR A 231 1.16 7.69 21.86
N GLU A 232 2.43 7.26 21.78
CA GLU A 232 3.64 8.09 21.75
C GLU A 232 4.63 7.54 20.69
N PRO A 233 4.40 7.82 19.38
CA PRO A 233 5.16 7.20 18.30
C PRO A 233 6.68 7.44 18.34
N GLY A 234 7.50 6.37 18.32
CA GLY A 234 8.97 6.45 18.40
C GLY A 234 9.72 6.12 17.09
N ALA A 235 10.27 7.14 16.41
CA ALA A 235 10.92 6.96 15.09
C ALA A 235 12.21 6.11 15.10
N HIS A 236 13.06 6.22 16.13
CA HIS A 236 14.34 5.49 16.20
C HIS A 236 14.15 3.97 16.36
N LEU A 237 13.04 3.55 16.98
CA LEU A 237 12.69 2.15 17.17
C LEU A 237 12.30 1.45 15.86
N LYS A 238 11.84 2.23 14.87
CA LYS A 238 11.49 1.76 13.53
C LYS A 238 12.64 1.02 12.85
N VAL A 239 13.83 1.61 12.87
CA VAL A 239 15.00 1.08 12.14
C VAL A 239 15.41 -0.28 12.71
N ARG A 240 15.39 -0.42 14.05
CA ARG A 240 15.73 -1.67 14.74
C ARG A 240 14.70 -2.77 14.45
N CYS A 241 13.41 -2.46 14.53
CA CYS A 241 12.33 -3.41 14.24
C CYS A 241 12.35 -3.88 12.78
N ASP A 242 12.58 -2.96 11.83
CA ASP A 242 12.65 -3.28 10.40
C ASP A 242 13.79 -4.29 10.12
N ALA A 243 15.00 -4.03 10.66
CA ALA A 243 16.14 -4.93 10.51
C ALA A 243 15.88 -6.33 11.11
N TRP A 244 15.20 -6.39 12.24
CA TRP A 244 14.88 -7.64 12.91
C TRP A 244 13.85 -8.46 12.11
N MET A 245 12.78 -7.83 11.62
CA MET A 245 11.75 -8.51 10.80
C MET A 245 12.31 -9.01 9.47
N GLU A 246 13.27 -8.28 8.89
CA GLU A 246 14.00 -8.73 7.70
C GLU A 246 14.80 -10.02 7.94
N ARG A 247 15.36 -10.23 9.13
CA ARG A 247 16.00 -11.52 9.49
C ARG A 247 15.00 -12.67 9.50
N LYS A 248 13.73 -12.40 9.81
CA LYS A 248 12.60 -13.33 9.68
C LYS A 248 11.94 -13.33 8.31
N LYS A 249 12.57 -12.71 7.31
CA LYS A 249 12.08 -12.63 5.93
C LYS A 249 10.70 -11.96 5.81
N THR A 250 10.32 -11.12 6.76
CA THR A 250 9.09 -10.33 6.71
C THR A 250 9.41 -8.87 6.40
N ASP A 251 8.79 -8.34 5.35
CA ASP A 251 9.07 -7.00 4.85
C ASP A 251 8.08 -5.97 5.40
N ILE A 252 8.45 -5.33 6.51
CA ILE A 252 7.65 -4.24 7.09
C ILE A 252 8.19 -2.85 6.75
N ARG A 253 9.18 -2.76 5.85
CA ARG A 253 9.82 -1.49 5.52
C ARG A 253 8.94 -0.64 4.62
N TYR A 254 9.09 0.68 4.75
CA TYR A 254 8.25 1.71 4.16
C TYR A 254 6.81 1.74 4.68
N ILE A 255 6.43 0.87 5.63
CA ILE A 255 5.19 1.03 6.39
C ILE A 255 5.38 2.21 7.36
N PRO A 256 4.53 3.26 7.31
CA PRO A 256 4.58 4.37 8.25
C PRO A 256 4.35 3.92 9.70
N ILE A 257 4.72 4.76 10.66
CA ILE A 257 4.22 4.65 12.03
C ILE A 257 3.10 5.66 12.15
N PHE A 258 1.94 5.21 12.63
CA PHE A 258 0.77 6.07 12.79
C PHE A 258 0.64 6.49 14.26
N ASP A 259 0.32 7.75 14.46
CA ASP A 259 -0.27 8.21 15.71
C ASP A 259 -1.66 7.57 15.90
N LEU A 260 -2.09 7.44 17.15
CA LEU A 260 -3.43 6.94 17.45
C LEU A 260 -4.53 7.80 16.82
N ASN A 261 -4.41 9.13 16.84
CA ASN A 261 -5.42 10.02 16.22
C ASN A 261 -5.46 9.79 14.71
N GLU A 262 -4.29 9.81 14.06
CA GLU A 262 -4.19 9.58 12.62
C GLU A 262 -4.79 8.23 12.22
N SER A 263 -4.56 7.20 13.05
CA SER A 263 -5.16 5.89 12.84
C SER A 263 -6.68 5.94 12.96
N LEU A 264 -7.23 6.53 14.02
CA LEU A 264 -8.69 6.56 14.24
C LEU A 264 -9.43 7.45 13.21
N ASP A 265 -8.78 8.50 12.73
CA ASP A 265 -9.30 9.33 11.63
C ASP A 265 -9.34 8.55 10.30
N THR A 266 -8.41 7.61 10.13
CA THR A 266 -8.22 6.90 8.86
C THR A 266 -8.59 5.41 8.90
N PHE A 267 -9.03 4.91 10.04
CA PHE A 267 -9.35 3.51 10.27
C PHE A 267 -10.47 3.45 11.28
N SER A 268 -11.57 2.78 10.92
CA SER A 268 -12.71 2.58 11.83
C SER A 268 -12.64 1.16 12.39
N PRO A 269 -11.93 0.94 13.52
CA PRO A 269 -11.83 -0.39 14.12
C PRO A 269 -13.19 -0.80 14.69
N ASN A 270 -13.47 -2.10 14.64
CA ASN A 270 -14.49 -2.74 15.46
C ASN A 270 -13.88 -3.67 16.52
N LEU A 271 -12.55 -3.70 16.59
CA LEU A 271 -11.77 -4.38 17.61
C LEU A 271 -10.45 -3.63 17.85
N ILE A 272 -10.26 -3.10 19.06
CA ILE A 272 -9.04 -2.43 19.50
C ILE A 272 -8.30 -3.34 20.48
N VAL A 273 -7.06 -3.68 20.15
CA VAL A 273 -6.17 -4.48 21.00
C VAL A 273 -5.10 -3.56 21.57
N ASP A 274 -5.20 -3.25 22.86
CA ASP A 274 -4.12 -2.61 23.60
C ASP A 274 -3.09 -3.67 23.98
N MET A 275 -1.86 -3.51 23.49
CA MET A 275 -0.83 -4.53 23.61
C MET A 275 -0.01 -4.43 24.88
N ASP A 276 0.04 -3.26 25.52
CA ASP A 276 0.93 -2.95 26.65
C ASP A 276 0.30 -2.06 27.73
N GLY A 277 -1.02 -1.90 27.73
CA GLY A 277 -1.75 -1.08 28.70
C GLY A 277 -1.69 0.42 28.41
N SER A 278 -1.21 0.82 27.23
CA SER A 278 -1.04 2.24 26.85
C SER A 278 -2.36 2.99 26.61
N LEU A 279 -3.49 2.28 26.54
CA LEU A 279 -4.83 2.87 26.49
C LEU A 279 -5.49 2.98 27.86
N THR A 280 -4.84 2.57 28.96
CA THR A 280 -5.37 2.76 30.32
C THR A 280 -5.58 4.26 30.57
N ASP A 281 -6.81 4.64 30.89
CA ASP A 281 -7.24 6.03 31.08
C ASP A 281 -6.99 6.97 29.88
N ASN A 282 -6.86 6.41 28.66
CA ASN A 282 -6.66 7.21 27.46
C ASN A 282 -7.99 7.86 26.99
N PRO A 283 -8.04 9.18 26.77
CA PRO A 283 -9.28 9.89 26.43
C PRO A 283 -9.78 9.64 25.00
N MET A 284 -8.95 9.04 24.13
CA MET A 284 -9.25 8.92 22.71
C MET A 284 -9.87 7.57 22.32
N ALA A 285 -9.49 6.49 23.00
CA ALA A 285 -9.96 5.16 22.67
C ALA A 285 -9.94 4.24 23.89
N THR A 286 -10.89 3.31 23.92
CA THR A 286 -10.94 2.22 24.91
C THR A 286 -10.62 0.90 24.21
N ALA A 287 -9.81 0.06 24.85
CA ALA A 287 -9.46 -1.24 24.33
C ALA A 287 -10.61 -2.25 24.54
N ASP A 288 -10.87 -3.08 23.54
CA ASP A 288 -11.74 -4.26 23.68
C ASP A 288 -10.98 -5.43 24.31
N ILE A 289 -9.67 -5.51 24.03
CA ILE A 289 -8.76 -6.52 24.55
C ILE A 289 -7.48 -5.83 25.01
N THR A 290 -7.04 -6.13 26.24
CA THR A 290 -5.73 -5.72 26.74
C THR A 290 -4.81 -6.93 26.89
N TRP A 291 -3.61 -6.82 26.35
CA TRP A 291 -2.52 -7.78 26.53
C TRP A 291 -1.49 -7.22 27.52
N ASP A 292 -0.80 -8.13 28.19
CA ASP A 292 0.32 -7.82 29.07
C ASP A 292 1.63 -8.12 28.33
N LEU A 293 2.03 -7.26 27.39
CA LEU A 293 3.38 -7.27 26.81
C LEU A 293 4.25 -6.22 27.49
N PRO A 294 5.59 -6.42 27.51
CA PRO A 294 6.51 -5.41 28.02
C PRO A 294 6.29 -4.04 27.37
N ALA A 295 6.17 -3.00 28.22
CA ALA A 295 6.05 -1.62 27.77
C ALA A 295 7.32 -1.14 27.06
N SER A 296 8.49 -1.53 27.57
CA SER A 296 9.79 -1.18 26.98
C SER A 296 10.07 -1.95 25.68
N PRO A 297 10.73 -1.32 24.69
CA PRO A 297 11.19 -2.01 23.49
C PRO A 297 12.30 -3.02 23.83
N PRO A 298 12.47 -4.09 23.04
CA PRO A 298 13.51 -5.08 23.29
C PRO A 298 14.91 -4.48 23.12
N GLU A 299 15.81 -4.75 24.06
CA GLU A 299 17.17 -4.21 24.07
C GLU A 299 18.14 -5.06 23.25
N ASN A 300 17.90 -6.37 23.17
CA ASN A 300 18.74 -7.34 22.46
C ASN A 300 17.91 -8.31 21.58
N ASP A 301 18.62 -9.16 20.83
CA ASP A 301 18.00 -10.09 19.87
C ASP A 301 17.14 -11.17 20.54
N ASP A 302 17.52 -11.63 21.73
CA ASP A 302 16.79 -12.68 22.46
C ASP A 302 15.47 -12.14 23.03
N GLU A 303 15.47 -10.94 23.59
CA GLU A 303 14.25 -10.24 24.02
C GLU A 303 13.31 -9.98 22.84
N ALA A 304 13.85 -9.53 21.70
CA ALA A 304 13.04 -9.31 20.51
C ALA A 304 12.43 -10.63 19.99
N MET A 305 13.19 -11.73 19.99
CA MET A 305 12.69 -13.07 19.66
C MET A 305 11.60 -13.54 20.62
N ALA A 306 11.76 -13.30 21.92
CA ALA A 306 10.75 -13.63 22.91
C ALA A 306 9.48 -12.81 22.68
N LEU A 307 9.60 -11.51 22.48
CA LEU A 307 8.48 -10.60 22.21
C LEU A 307 7.71 -11.02 20.96
N ILE A 308 8.41 -11.36 19.87
CA ILE A 308 7.77 -11.81 18.63
C ILE A 308 6.97 -13.09 18.84
N ARG A 309 7.55 -14.08 19.54
CA ARG A 309 6.85 -15.35 19.81
C ARG A 309 5.59 -15.11 20.64
N GLN A 310 5.65 -14.18 21.61
CA GLN A 310 4.48 -13.79 22.39
C GLN A 310 3.42 -13.11 21.52
N VAL A 311 3.81 -12.13 20.70
CA VAL A 311 2.89 -11.45 19.77
C VAL A 311 2.28 -12.44 18.78
N GLU A 312 3.07 -13.33 18.18
CA GLU A 312 2.60 -14.34 17.24
C GLU A 312 1.59 -15.28 17.89
N THR A 313 1.89 -15.78 19.10
CA THR A 313 0.97 -16.65 19.84
C THR A 313 -0.36 -15.95 20.10
N ARG A 314 -0.31 -14.68 20.53
CA ARG A 314 -1.51 -13.89 20.84
C ARG A 314 -2.31 -13.52 19.59
N VAL A 315 -1.64 -13.11 18.50
CA VAL A 315 -2.29 -12.85 17.20
C VAL A 315 -2.96 -14.11 16.66
N ARG A 316 -2.29 -15.28 16.69
CA ARG A 316 -2.89 -16.54 16.25
C ARG A 316 -4.13 -16.91 17.07
N LYS A 317 -4.06 -16.77 18.40
CA LYS A 317 -5.21 -17.02 19.28
C LYS A 317 -6.36 -16.05 19.00
N LEU A 318 -6.06 -14.77 18.79
CA LEU A 318 -7.04 -13.77 18.42
C LEU A 318 -7.73 -14.13 17.11
N LEU A 319 -6.96 -14.38 16.05
CA LEU A 319 -7.51 -14.70 14.73
C LEU A 319 -8.32 -15.99 14.72
N ALA A 320 -7.98 -16.98 15.55
CA ALA A 320 -8.75 -18.22 15.68
C ALA A 320 -10.12 -18.03 16.38
N SER A 321 -10.33 -16.89 17.06
CA SER A 321 -11.59 -16.57 17.74
C SER A 321 -12.57 -15.72 16.93
N LEU A 322 -12.15 -15.24 15.74
CA LEU A 322 -12.87 -14.30 14.87
C LEU A 322 -13.64 -15.00 13.72
#